data_AF-A0A836HBQ2-F1
#
_entry.id   AF-A0A836HBQ2-F1
#
_cell.length_a   1.000
_cell.length_b   1.000
_cell.length_c   1.000
_cell.angle_alpha   90.00
_cell.angle_beta   90.00
_cell.angle_gamma   90.00
#
_symmetry.space_group_name_H-M   'P 1'
#
loop_
_entity.id
_entity.type
_entity.pdbx_description
1 polymer ?
#
loop_
_entity_poly.entity_id
_entity_poly.type
_entity_poly.pdbx_seq_one_letter_code
_entity_poly.pdbx_strand_id
1 'polypeptide(L)'
;MPCEGCGVGEAGLQCPTCKKLGLPPSFFCTQDCFKAHWGTHKVKHTETKNLPATIPTMTEVDERLFNFTGPLRPGKITPRRAVPKEIARPDYADRNDGVSESEERERGSHHVIVYSLKHLHEDYNNARLRKHSDILKIKRVNALSREVLDIACAAVKPGVTTDEIDRIVHEATLERGMYPSPLNYYNFPKSVCTSVNEIICHGIPDNRPLEEGDIVNIDVSCYLDGFHGDLNETVFVGKPDEESVKIVHTAYACMMAGISVVKPDELYRYIGNAIEARAEKSHCSVVRSYTGHGIGKLFHTMPNVCHYKDNKSPGLIKPGHVFTIEPMINLGTWQDVTWPDKWTSATRDGKRTAQFEHTMVCTPEGVELLTDWKDGIPFYQKQLKRWGIPIPAEDPSEIKI
;
A
#
# COMPACT_ATOMS: atom_id res chain seq x y z
N MET A 1 -14.61 11.51 -21.96
CA MET A 1 -14.63 10.96 -20.58
C MET A 1 -16.07 10.69 -20.17
N PRO A 2 -16.34 9.65 -19.35
CA PRO A 2 -17.68 9.38 -18.86
C PRO A 2 -18.18 10.54 -17.99
N CYS A 3 -19.49 10.81 -18.06
CA CYS A 3 -20.13 11.85 -17.26
C CYS A 3 -20.10 11.50 -15.77
N GLU A 4 -19.55 12.38 -14.92
CA GLU A 4 -19.52 12.17 -13.46
C GLU A 4 -20.91 12.14 -12.80
N GLY A 5 -21.92 12.78 -13.40
CA GLY A 5 -23.28 12.75 -12.89
C GLY A 5 -23.95 11.39 -13.11
N CYS A 6 -24.32 11.11 -14.35
CA CYS A 6 -25.11 9.91 -14.68
C CYS A 6 -24.28 8.66 -15.07
N GLY A 7 -22.96 8.76 -15.19
CA GLY A 7 -22.10 7.65 -15.62
C GLY A 7 -22.21 7.27 -17.10
N VAL A 8 -23.09 7.93 -17.88
CA VAL A 8 -23.40 7.57 -19.28
C VAL A 8 -23.07 8.74 -20.23
N GLY A 9 -22.50 8.41 -21.39
CA GLY A 9 -22.26 9.34 -22.50
C GLY A 9 -20.93 10.10 -22.43
N GLU A 10 -20.62 10.83 -23.50
CA GLU A 10 -19.45 11.71 -23.58
C GLU A 10 -19.72 13.02 -22.83
N ALA A 11 -18.90 13.31 -21.84
CA ALA A 11 -19.00 14.52 -21.05
C ALA A 11 -18.25 15.70 -21.72
N GLY A 12 -18.95 16.82 -21.93
CA GLY A 12 -18.40 18.01 -22.59
C GLY A 12 -18.36 19.27 -21.71
N LEU A 13 -19.04 19.26 -20.56
CA LEU A 13 -19.14 20.42 -19.68
C LEU A 13 -18.31 20.22 -18.41
N GLN A 14 -17.23 20.99 -18.27
CA GLN A 14 -16.38 20.98 -17.07
C GLN A 14 -17.04 21.77 -15.94
N CYS A 15 -16.99 21.25 -14.70
CA CYS A 15 -17.42 21.99 -13.53
C CYS A 15 -16.60 23.30 -13.36
N PRO A 16 -17.25 24.48 -13.35
CA PRO A 16 -16.55 25.75 -13.23
C PRO A 16 -15.92 25.94 -11.85
N THR A 17 -16.48 25.33 -10.80
CA THR A 17 -15.95 25.39 -9.44
C THR A 17 -14.68 24.53 -9.30
N CYS A 18 -14.65 23.32 -9.85
CA CYS A 18 -13.42 22.51 -9.91
C CYS A 18 -12.30 23.28 -10.62
N LYS A 19 -12.62 23.88 -11.78
CA LYS A 19 -11.67 24.70 -12.54
C LYS A 19 -11.16 25.90 -11.74
N LYS A 20 -12.05 26.60 -11.04
CA LYS A 20 -11.70 27.76 -10.20
C LYS A 20 -10.84 27.37 -8.99
N LEU A 21 -11.10 26.20 -8.40
CA LEU A 21 -10.40 25.71 -7.20
C LEU A 21 -9.13 24.90 -7.52
N GLY A 22 -8.80 24.68 -8.79
CA GLY A 22 -7.65 23.86 -9.19
C GLY A 22 -7.78 22.38 -8.81
N LEU A 23 -9.01 21.88 -8.64
CA LEU A 23 -9.32 20.49 -8.32
C LEU A 23 -9.26 19.62 -9.60
N PRO A 24 -9.13 18.28 -9.46
CA PRO A 24 -9.29 17.37 -10.58
C PRO A 24 -10.54 17.69 -11.41
N PRO A 25 -10.44 17.71 -12.75
CA PRO A 25 -11.48 18.24 -13.60
C PRO A 25 -12.65 17.26 -13.70
N SER A 26 -13.81 17.68 -13.18
CA SER A 26 -15.07 16.92 -13.27
C SER A 26 -15.89 17.34 -14.48
N PHE A 27 -16.44 16.37 -15.22
CA PHE A 27 -17.18 16.63 -16.45
C PHE A 27 -18.60 16.04 -16.42
N PHE A 28 -19.53 16.78 -17.01
CA PHE A 28 -20.95 16.42 -17.09
C PHE A 28 -21.42 16.43 -18.55
N CYS A 29 -22.36 15.55 -18.89
CA CYS A 29 -22.90 15.44 -20.25
C CYS A 29 -23.82 16.62 -20.62
N THR A 30 -24.59 17.13 -19.65
CA THR A 30 -25.50 18.26 -19.85
C THR A 30 -25.59 19.16 -18.61
N GLN A 31 -26.07 20.38 -18.78
CA GLN A 31 -26.30 21.31 -17.67
C GLN A 31 -27.35 20.77 -16.68
N ASP A 32 -28.35 20.05 -17.17
CA ASP A 32 -29.38 19.43 -16.32
C ASP A 32 -28.82 18.25 -15.54
N CYS A 33 -27.94 17.45 -16.15
CA CYS A 33 -27.20 16.42 -15.43
C CYS A 33 -26.33 17.04 -14.32
N PHE A 34 -25.62 18.13 -14.61
CA PHE A 34 -24.85 18.86 -13.60
C PHE A 34 -25.72 19.36 -12.44
N LYS A 35 -26.87 19.98 -12.73
CA LYS A 35 -27.79 20.48 -11.69
C LYS A 35 -28.36 19.34 -10.84
N ALA A 36 -28.80 18.25 -11.47
CA ALA A 36 -29.37 17.10 -10.78
C ALA A 36 -28.37 16.43 -9.82
N HIS A 37 -27.08 16.45 -10.17
CA HIS A 37 -26.00 15.83 -9.40
C HIS A 37 -25.16 16.86 -8.62
N TRP A 38 -25.56 18.14 -8.60
CA TRP A 38 -24.82 19.19 -7.89
C TRP A 38 -24.76 18.93 -6.38
N GLY A 39 -25.84 18.39 -5.81
CA GLY A 39 -25.94 18.09 -4.38
C GLY A 39 -24.82 17.18 -3.86
N THR A 40 -24.49 16.15 -4.63
CA THR A 40 -23.41 15.19 -4.34
C THR A 40 -22.06 15.72 -4.81
N HIS A 41 -21.99 16.31 -6.01
CA HIS A 41 -20.74 16.83 -6.57
C HIS A 41 -20.12 17.97 -5.73
N LYS A 42 -20.93 18.89 -5.18
CA LYS A 42 -20.43 20.04 -4.41
C LYS A 42 -19.70 19.65 -3.12
N VAL A 43 -19.88 18.42 -2.63
CA VAL A 43 -19.13 17.88 -1.47
C VAL A 43 -17.63 17.88 -1.77
N LYS A 44 -17.24 17.59 -3.03
CA LYS A 44 -15.84 17.70 -3.52
C LYS A 44 -15.26 19.11 -3.35
N HIS A 45 -16.09 20.14 -3.18
CA HIS A 45 -15.67 21.53 -3.00
C HIS A 45 -15.66 22.00 -1.53
N THR A 46 -16.33 21.28 -0.62
CA THR A 46 -16.67 21.82 0.71
C THR A 46 -15.66 21.48 1.80
N GLU A 47 -14.81 20.46 1.61
CA GLU A 47 -13.91 19.98 2.68
C GLU A 47 -12.42 20.34 2.49
N THR A 48 -12.05 21.05 1.42
CA THR A 48 -10.65 21.50 1.24
C THR A 48 -10.27 22.76 2.03
N LYS A 49 -11.23 23.44 2.68
CA LYS A 49 -10.95 24.69 3.42
C LYS A 49 -10.36 24.49 4.83
N ASN A 50 -10.46 23.29 5.42
CA ASN A 50 -10.14 23.06 6.83
C ASN A 50 -9.02 22.05 7.10
N LEU A 51 -8.28 21.60 6.07
CA LEU A 51 -7.03 20.88 6.27
C LEU A 51 -5.86 21.79 5.86
N PRO A 52 -5.37 22.68 6.74
CA PRO A 52 -4.11 23.38 6.52
C PRO A 52 -2.94 22.41 6.78
N ALA A 53 -3.01 21.19 6.25
CA ALA A 53 -1.82 20.36 6.15
C ALA A 53 -1.11 20.82 4.88
N THR A 54 0.06 21.43 5.05
CA THR A 54 1.00 21.64 3.95
C THR A 54 1.22 20.30 3.28
N ILE A 55 0.65 20.12 2.08
CA ILE A 55 0.98 18.99 1.22
C ILE A 55 2.50 19.02 1.09
N PRO A 56 3.23 17.97 1.53
CA PRO A 56 4.65 17.89 1.31
C PRO A 56 4.86 17.89 -0.21
N THR A 57 5.24 19.04 -0.76
CA THR A 57 5.58 19.19 -2.17
C THR A 57 7.04 19.59 -2.23
N MET A 58 7.80 18.95 -3.10
CA MET A 58 9.12 19.45 -3.46
C MET A 58 8.96 20.85 -4.07
N THR A 59 9.72 21.82 -3.58
CA THR A 59 9.81 23.14 -4.21
C THR A 59 10.69 23.05 -5.45
N GLU A 60 10.60 24.02 -6.37
CA GLU A 60 11.54 24.12 -7.50
C GLU A 60 13.01 24.20 -7.03
N VAL A 61 13.26 24.70 -5.82
CA VAL A 61 14.60 24.74 -5.23
C VAL A 61 15.03 23.34 -4.82
N ASP A 62 14.15 22.57 -4.17
CA ASP A 62 14.42 21.19 -3.78
C ASP A 62 14.72 20.32 -5.00
N GLU A 63 13.93 20.44 -6.07
CA GLU A 63 14.15 19.71 -7.32
C GLU A 63 15.49 20.05 -7.99
N ARG A 64 15.97 21.29 -7.86
CA ARG A 64 17.27 21.70 -8.43
C ARG A 64 18.46 21.27 -7.58
N LEU A 65 18.31 21.20 -6.25
CA LEU A 65 19.41 20.93 -5.33
C LEU A 65 19.52 19.47 -4.92
N PHE A 66 18.43 18.71 -5.01
CA PHE A 66 18.43 17.29 -4.70
C PHE A 66 19.03 16.48 -5.84
N ASN A 67 20.02 15.65 -5.51
CA ASN A 67 20.65 14.75 -6.47
C ASN A 67 19.81 13.48 -6.59
N PHE A 68 18.83 13.49 -7.50
CA PHE A 68 18.06 12.30 -7.85
C PHE A 68 18.98 11.17 -8.33
N THR A 69 18.73 9.96 -7.84
CA THR A 69 19.57 8.79 -8.07
C THR A 69 19.24 8.06 -9.37
N GLY A 70 17.99 8.11 -9.80
CA GLY A 70 17.49 7.51 -11.04
C GLY A 70 16.76 8.50 -11.96
N PRO A 71 16.13 8.02 -13.05
CA PRO A 71 15.45 8.85 -14.03
C PRO A 71 14.12 9.44 -13.54
N LEU A 72 13.49 8.88 -12.50
CA LEU A 72 12.18 9.31 -12.03
C LEU A 72 12.24 10.71 -11.40
N ARG A 73 11.17 11.49 -11.58
CA ARG A 73 11.01 12.83 -11.00
C ARG A 73 9.61 12.95 -10.40
N PRO A 74 9.45 13.74 -9.32
CA PRO A 74 8.14 14.01 -8.76
C PRO A 74 7.28 14.75 -9.79
N GLY A 75 6.03 14.31 -9.91
CA GLY A 75 4.97 15.08 -10.55
C GLY A 75 4.35 16.08 -9.57
N LYS A 76 3.35 16.82 -10.07
CA LYS A 76 2.51 17.67 -9.24
C LYS A 76 1.56 16.83 -8.40
N ILE A 77 1.58 17.06 -7.08
CA ILE A 77 0.66 16.45 -6.12
C ILE A 77 -0.63 17.27 -6.07
N THR A 78 -1.78 16.63 -6.29
CA THR A 78 -3.10 17.28 -6.17
C THR A 78 -3.56 17.37 -4.70
N PRO A 79 -4.54 18.22 -4.35
CA PRO A 79 -5.08 18.28 -2.98
C PRO A 79 -5.55 16.92 -2.43
N ARG A 80 -5.49 16.78 -1.10
CA ARG A 80 -6.06 15.62 -0.39
C ARG A 80 -7.54 15.45 -0.72
N ARG A 81 -7.96 14.20 -0.88
CA ARG A 81 -9.36 13.82 -1.11
C ARG A 81 -10.11 13.76 0.22
N ALA A 82 -11.37 14.15 0.18
CA ALA A 82 -12.20 14.29 1.37
C ALA A 82 -12.89 12.97 1.73
N VAL A 83 -12.96 12.67 3.03
CA VAL A 83 -13.61 11.46 3.54
C VAL A 83 -14.98 11.84 4.12
N PRO A 84 -16.08 11.16 3.77
CA PRO A 84 -17.39 11.38 4.37
C PRO A 84 -17.39 11.31 5.91
N LYS A 85 -18.28 12.06 6.57
CA LYS A 85 -18.30 12.20 8.03
C LYS A 85 -18.74 10.92 8.76
N GLU A 86 -19.52 10.09 8.08
CA GLU A 86 -20.05 8.82 8.56
C GLU A 86 -19.00 7.71 8.64
N ILE A 87 -17.88 7.84 7.92
CA ILE A 87 -16.79 6.88 7.96
C ILE A 87 -15.99 7.08 9.24
N ALA A 88 -15.81 5.99 10.01
CA ALA A 88 -15.00 6.02 11.22
C ALA A 88 -13.54 6.34 10.88
N ARG A 89 -12.91 7.20 11.68
CA ARG A 89 -11.55 7.70 11.45
C ARG A 89 -10.60 7.19 12.54
N PRO A 90 -9.34 6.87 12.19
CA PRO A 90 -8.30 6.67 13.19
C PRO A 90 -7.94 8.00 13.88
N ASP A 91 -7.23 7.93 15.01
CA ASP A 91 -6.98 9.08 15.89
C ASP A 91 -6.14 10.22 15.26
N TYR A 92 -5.35 9.91 14.23
CA TYR A 92 -4.54 10.87 13.51
C TYR A 92 -5.27 11.62 12.39
N ALA A 93 -6.40 11.11 11.91
CA ALA A 93 -7.01 11.54 10.64
C ALA A 93 -7.33 13.04 10.58
N ASP A 94 -7.87 13.59 11.67
CA ASP A 94 -8.32 14.99 11.75
C ASP A 94 -7.30 15.92 12.42
N ARG A 95 -6.10 15.42 12.75
CA ARG A 95 -5.05 16.22 13.39
C ARG A 95 -4.23 16.98 12.36
N ASN A 96 -3.84 18.20 12.69
CA ASN A 96 -3.00 19.04 11.82
C ASN A 96 -1.58 18.49 11.63
N ASP A 97 -1.08 17.74 12.61
CA ASP A 97 0.25 17.11 12.60
C ASP A 97 0.21 15.66 12.09
N GLY A 98 -0.98 15.08 11.92
CA GLY A 98 -1.16 13.69 11.52
C GLY A 98 -0.60 12.67 12.51
N VAL A 99 -0.24 13.08 13.73
CA VAL A 99 0.42 12.21 14.71
C VAL A 99 -0.60 11.25 15.33
N SER A 100 -0.30 9.95 15.33
CA SER A 100 -1.10 8.93 16.04
C SER A 100 -0.74 8.94 17.52
N GLU A 101 -1.60 9.51 18.37
CA GLU A 101 -1.36 9.52 19.82
C GLU A 101 -1.36 8.11 20.42
N SER A 102 -2.16 7.20 19.86
CA SER A 102 -2.20 5.81 20.29
C SER A 102 -0.91 5.06 20.01
N GLU A 103 -0.27 5.32 18.87
CA GLU A 103 1.06 4.78 18.58
C GLU A 103 2.15 5.44 19.41
N GLU A 104 2.11 6.77 19.60
CA GLU A 104 3.08 7.48 20.44
C GLU A 104 3.06 6.97 21.90
N ARG A 105 1.89 6.59 22.43
CA ARG A 105 1.79 5.99 23.77
C ARG A 105 2.44 4.61 23.86
N GLU A 106 2.42 3.83 22.78
CA GLU A 106 3.04 2.51 22.70
C GLU A 106 4.49 2.57 22.21
N ARG A 107 4.98 3.74 21.79
CA ARG A 107 6.36 3.91 21.29
C ARG A 107 7.37 3.52 22.36
N GLY A 108 8.24 2.56 22.04
CA GLY A 108 9.22 2.01 22.97
C GLY A 108 8.72 0.84 23.83
N SER A 109 7.41 0.56 23.81
CA SER A 109 6.88 -0.72 24.30
C SER A 109 7.47 -1.87 23.50
N HIS A 110 7.74 -2.99 24.16
CA HIS A 110 8.17 -4.24 23.50
C HIS A 110 7.04 -5.28 23.54
N HIS A 111 5.84 -4.86 23.94
CA HIS A 111 4.68 -5.71 24.03
C HIS A 111 4.09 -5.95 22.64
N VAL A 112 4.13 -7.21 22.19
CA VAL A 112 3.39 -7.64 21.00
C VAL A 112 2.00 -8.10 21.43
N ILE A 113 0.96 -7.57 20.78
CA ILE A 113 -0.44 -7.91 21.08
C ILE A 113 -0.70 -9.36 20.69
N VAL A 114 -1.29 -10.12 21.61
CA VAL A 114 -1.76 -11.49 21.38
C VAL A 114 -3.27 -11.47 21.20
N TYR A 115 -3.74 -11.59 19.96
CA TYR A 115 -5.17 -11.63 19.65
C TYR A 115 -5.77 -13.01 19.94
N SER A 116 -7.01 -13.04 20.43
CA SER A 116 -7.74 -14.30 20.61
C SER A 116 -8.10 -14.92 19.27
N LEU A 117 -7.65 -16.16 19.05
CA LEU A 117 -7.92 -16.94 17.83
C LEU A 117 -9.23 -17.74 17.87
N LYS A 118 -10.04 -17.60 18.94
CA LYS A 118 -11.24 -18.41 19.18
C LYS A 118 -12.22 -18.47 17.99
N HIS A 119 -12.29 -17.40 17.21
CA HIS A 119 -13.19 -17.26 16.07
C HIS A 119 -12.45 -17.10 14.74
N LEU A 120 -11.17 -17.48 14.65
CA LEU A 120 -10.35 -17.26 13.45
C LEU A 120 -10.99 -17.82 12.17
N HIS A 121 -11.57 -19.02 12.24
CA HIS A 121 -12.16 -19.72 11.09
C HIS A 121 -13.67 -19.52 10.93
N GLU A 122 -14.27 -18.59 11.70
CA GLU A 122 -15.66 -18.19 11.52
C GLU A 122 -15.80 -17.17 10.37
N ASP A 123 -17.00 -17.04 9.82
CA ASP A 123 -17.28 -16.03 8.78
C ASP A 123 -17.15 -14.61 9.37
N TYR A 124 -16.18 -13.83 8.85
CA TYR A 124 -15.96 -12.45 9.25
C TYR A 124 -17.12 -11.50 8.89
N ASN A 125 -18.08 -11.94 8.07
CA ASN A 125 -19.33 -11.21 7.81
C ASN A 125 -20.39 -11.41 8.92
N ASN A 126 -20.22 -12.40 9.81
CA ASN A 126 -21.14 -12.62 10.92
C ASN A 126 -21.10 -11.45 11.91
N ALA A 127 -22.06 -10.53 11.79
CA ALA A 127 -22.12 -9.29 12.57
C ALA A 127 -22.20 -9.53 14.08
N ARG A 128 -22.86 -10.62 14.53
CA ARG A 128 -22.99 -10.95 15.95
C ARG A 128 -21.64 -11.35 16.55
N LEU A 129 -20.86 -12.18 15.84
CA LEU A 129 -19.53 -12.59 16.27
C LEU A 129 -18.53 -11.45 16.15
N ARG A 130 -18.53 -10.72 15.02
CA ARG A 130 -17.60 -9.62 14.76
C ARG A 130 -17.67 -8.53 15.83
N LYS A 131 -18.85 -8.26 16.40
CA LYS A 131 -19.03 -7.29 17.50
C LYS A 131 -18.07 -7.53 18.69
N HIS A 132 -17.69 -8.78 18.94
CA HIS A 132 -16.90 -9.19 20.11
C HIS A 132 -15.62 -9.97 19.74
N SER A 133 -15.20 -9.95 18.47
CA SER A 133 -14.04 -10.67 17.99
C SER A 133 -13.12 -9.75 17.19
N ASP A 134 -12.00 -9.37 17.80
CA ASP A 134 -10.97 -8.54 17.17
C ASP A 134 -10.40 -9.23 15.92
N ILE A 135 -10.14 -10.55 15.98
CA ILE A 135 -9.60 -11.28 14.82
C ILE A 135 -10.54 -11.28 13.61
N LEU A 136 -11.87 -11.36 13.82
CA LEU A 136 -12.82 -11.25 12.70
C LEU A 136 -12.88 -9.85 12.09
N LYS A 137 -12.66 -8.80 12.90
CA LYS A 137 -12.56 -7.41 12.38
C LYS A 137 -11.29 -7.23 11.55
N ILE A 138 -10.15 -7.76 12.04
CA ILE A 138 -8.88 -7.77 11.32
C ILE A 138 -9.03 -8.54 9.99
N LYS A 139 -9.62 -9.75 10.00
CA LYS A 139 -9.89 -10.50 8.76
C LYS A 139 -10.76 -9.73 7.78
N ARG A 140 -11.81 -9.08 8.27
CA ARG A 140 -12.74 -8.30 7.43
C ARG A 140 -12.02 -7.13 6.75
N VAL A 141 -11.29 -6.30 7.51
CA VAL A 141 -10.62 -5.13 6.91
C VAL A 141 -9.56 -5.58 5.90
N ASN A 142 -8.79 -6.62 6.19
CA ASN A 142 -7.78 -7.16 5.27
C ASN A 142 -8.40 -7.76 3.98
N ALA A 143 -9.49 -8.52 4.09
CA ALA A 143 -10.19 -9.05 2.93
C ALA A 143 -10.76 -7.92 2.03
N LEU A 144 -11.28 -6.86 2.64
CA LEU A 144 -11.78 -5.69 1.90
C LEU A 144 -10.64 -4.84 1.31
N SER A 145 -9.50 -4.70 2.00
CA SER A 145 -8.29 -4.06 1.45
C SER A 145 -7.78 -4.82 0.22
N ARG A 146 -7.82 -6.16 0.22
CA ARG A 146 -7.51 -6.98 -0.98
C ARG A 146 -8.40 -6.61 -2.17
N GLU A 147 -9.70 -6.45 -1.97
CA GLU A 147 -10.58 -6.01 -3.06
C GLU A 147 -10.19 -4.63 -3.60
N VAL A 148 -9.78 -3.70 -2.73
CA VAL A 148 -9.32 -2.36 -3.13
C VAL A 148 -8.02 -2.46 -3.94
N LEU A 149 -7.03 -3.25 -3.49
CA LEU A 149 -5.79 -3.46 -4.22
C LEU A 149 -6.04 -4.13 -5.58
N ASP A 150 -6.92 -5.12 -5.66
CA ASP A 150 -7.26 -5.78 -6.92
C ASP A 150 -7.86 -4.79 -7.94
N ILE A 151 -8.71 -3.87 -7.49
CA ILE A 151 -9.26 -2.78 -8.31
C ILE A 151 -8.14 -1.83 -8.78
N ALA A 152 -7.22 -1.47 -7.89
CA ALA A 152 -6.10 -0.59 -8.20
C ALA A 152 -5.15 -1.22 -9.24
N CYS A 153 -4.74 -2.47 -9.04
CA CYS A 153 -3.91 -3.22 -10.00
C CYS A 153 -4.58 -3.34 -11.37
N ALA A 154 -5.90 -3.53 -11.42
CA ALA A 154 -6.65 -3.58 -12.69
C ALA A 154 -6.67 -2.25 -13.45
N ALA A 155 -6.48 -1.12 -12.76
CA ALA A 155 -6.42 0.21 -13.37
C ALA A 155 -5.03 0.54 -13.95
N VAL A 156 -3.98 -0.22 -13.59
CA VAL A 156 -2.60 0.02 -14.05
C VAL A 156 -2.47 -0.24 -15.55
N LYS A 157 -2.09 0.81 -16.28
CA LYS A 157 -1.75 0.79 -17.71
C LYS A 157 -0.91 2.01 -18.07
N PRO A 158 -0.15 1.98 -19.18
CA PRO A 158 0.55 3.14 -19.69
C PRO A 158 -0.37 4.35 -19.84
N GLY A 159 0.12 5.53 -19.45
CA GLY A 159 -0.60 6.81 -19.52
C GLY A 159 -1.53 7.11 -18.33
N VAL A 160 -1.81 6.15 -17.44
CA VAL A 160 -2.54 6.42 -16.19
C VAL A 160 -1.58 7.06 -15.19
N THR A 161 -2.02 8.11 -14.48
CA THR A 161 -1.21 8.74 -13.44
C THR A 161 -1.39 8.03 -12.10
N THR A 162 -0.40 8.12 -11.23
CA THR A 162 -0.52 7.58 -9.86
C THR A 162 -1.59 8.30 -9.04
N ASP A 163 -1.82 9.61 -9.27
CA ASP A 163 -2.95 10.35 -8.67
C ASP A 163 -4.34 9.82 -9.09
N GLU A 164 -4.45 9.24 -10.29
CA GLU A 164 -5.68 8.58 -10.73
C GLU A 164 -5.85 7.21 -10.06
N ILE A 165 -4.75 6.50 -9.81
CA ILE A 165 -4.75 5.28 -8.98
C ILE A 165 -5.18 5.63 -7.53
N ASP A 166 -4.64 6.72 -6.95
CA ASP A 166 -5.10 7.23 -5.64
C ASP A 166 -6.59 7.57 -5.63
N ARG A 167 -7.12 8.18 -6.70
CA ARG A 167 -8.57 8.43 -6.82
C ARG A 167 -9.37 7.13 -6.72
N ILE A 168 -8.96 6.12 -7.48
CA ILE A 168 -9.62 4.83 -7.56
C ILE A 168 -9.56 4.11 -6.20
N VAL A 169 -8.38 4.08 -5.57
CA VAL A 169 -8.19 3.47 -4.25
C VAL A 169 -9.01 4.19 -3.19
N HIS A 170 -8.98 5.52 -3.19
CA HIS A 170 -9.76 6.34 -2.26
C HIS A 170 -11.24 6.02 -2.39
N GLU A 171 -11.82 6.14 -3.59
CA GLU A 171 -13.25 5.89 -3.83
C GLU A 171 -13.64 4.44 -3.47
N ALA A 172 -12.87 3.44 -3.90
CA ALA A 172 -13.13 2.04 -3.59
C ALA A 172 -13.07 1.73 -2.08
N THR A 173 -12.21 2.44 -1.35
CA THR A 173 -12.11 2.34 0.12
C THR A 173 -13.35 2.93 0.79
N LEU A 174 -13.79 4.11 0.35
CA LEU A 174 -15.00 4.77 0.88
C LEU A 174 -16.27 3.98 0.60
N GLU A 175 -16.39 3.39 -0.60
CA GLU A 175 -17.52 2.53 -0.98
C GLU A 175 -17.71 1.33 -0.05
N ARG A 176 -16.63 0.90 0.60
CA ARG A 176 -16.62 -0.20 1.58
C ARG A 176 -16.84 0.27 3.03
N GLY A 177 -17.08 1.57 3.21
CA GLY A 177 -17.24 2.19 4.52
C GLY A 177 -15.94 2.26 5.34
N MET A 178 -14.80 2.23 4.66
CA MET A 178 -13.47 2.23 5.29
C MET A 178 -12.79 3.59 5.15
N TYR A 179 -11.83 3.86 6.02
CA TYR A 179 -10.91 4.99 5.91
C TYR A 179 -9.59 4.54 5.28
N PRO A 180 -9.01 5.25 4.29
CA PRO A 180 -7.70 4.91 3.75
C PRO A 180 -6.60 5.30 4.75
N SER A 181 -5.99 4.31 5.42
CA SER A 181 -5.08 4.54 6.56
C SER A 181 -3.93 5.50 6.24
N PRO A 182 -3.27 5.46 5.07
CA PRO A 182 -2.19 6.41 4.77
C PRO A 182 -2.62 7.89 4.82
N LEU A 183 -3.90 8.20 4.59
CA LEU A 183 -4.36 9.57 4.50
C LEU A 183 -4.13 10.32 5.82
N ASN A 184 -3.30 11.37 5.75
CA ASN A 184 -2.88 12.21 6.88
C ASN A 184 -2.07 11.49 7.97
N TYR A 185 -1.67 10.22 7.79
CA TYR A 185 -0.79 9.54 8.73
C TYR A 185 0.60 10.22 8.75
N TYR A 186 0.98 10.83 9.88
CA TYR A 186 2.12 11.73 10.03
C TYR A 186 2.24 12.79 8.91
N ASN A 187 1.08 13.27 8.43
CA ASN A 187 0.93 14.19 7.30
C ASN A 187 1.20 13.62 5.89
N PHE A 188 1.23 12.30 5.70
CA PHE A 188 1.23 11.71 4.34
C PHE A 188 0.01 12.25 3.54
N PRO A 189 0.21 12.72 2.29
CA PRO A 189 -0.79 13.55 1.62
C PRO A 189 -1.82 12.80 0.77
N LYS A 190 -1.76 11.47 0.71
CA LYS A 190 -2.57 10.66 -0.21
C LYS A 190 -3.15 9.44 0.50
N SER A 191 -4.03 8.73 -0.20
CA SER A 191 -4.81 7.61 0.35
C SER A 191 -4.13 6.26 0.17
N VAL A 192 -3.03 6.23 -0.58
CA VAL A 192 -2.29 5.05 -1.01
C VAL A 192 -0.85 5.46 -1.31
N CYS A 193 0.11 4.55 -1.18
CA CYS A 193 1.46 4.77 -1.74
C CYS A 193 1.55 4.14 -3.14
N THR A 194 2.26 4.81 -4.05
CA THR A 194 2.51 4.31 -5.41
C THR A 194 4.00 4.46 -5.74
N SER A 195 4.73 3.36 -5.67
CA SER A 195 6.20 3.34 -5.75
C SER A 195 6.64 2.78 -7.09
N VAL A 196 7.16 3.64 -7.96
CA VAL A 196 7.51 3.29 -9.35
C VAL A 196 9.01 3.06 -9.49
N ASN A 197 9.42 2.01 -10.20
CA ASN A 197 10.81 1.74 -10.59
C ASN A 197 11.84 1.75 -9.43
N GLU A 198 12.64 2.81 -9.30
CA GLU A 198 13.66 2.95 -8.26
C GLU A 198 13.12 3.41 -6.90
N ILE A 199 11.82 3.71 -6.80
CA ILE A 199 11.17 4.06 -5.54
C ILE A 199 10.91 2.80 -4.71
N ILE A 200 11.57 2.70 -3.57
CA ILE A 200 11.52 1.61 -2.60
C ILE A 200 10.14 1.51 -1.97
N CYS A 201 9.67 2.61 -1.37
CA CYS A 201 8.40 2.68 -0.68
C CYS A 201 7.94 4.14 -0.55
N HIS A 202 6.70 4.32 -0.10
CA HIS A 202 6.11 5.62 0.23
C HIS A 202 6.11 6.65 -0.91
N GLY A 203 6.14 6.20 -2.17
CA GLY A 203 5.96 7.11 -3.31
C GLY A 203 4.62 7.81 -3.21
N ILE A 204 4.61 9.14 -3.26
CA ILE A 204 3.39 9.94 -3.18
C ILE A 204 2.69 9.94 -4.54
N PRO A 205 1.41 9.55 -4.64
CA PRO A 205 0.61 9.72 -5.86
C PRO A 205 0.64 11.14 -6.41
N ASP A 206 1.02 11.26 -7.68
CA ASP A 206 1.22 12.51 -8.39
C ASP A 206 0.71 12.43 -9.85
N ASN A 207 0.94 13.49 -10.63
CA ASN A 207 0.47 13.57 -12.01
C ASN A 207 1.42 12.95 -13.05
N ARG A 208 2.48 12.23 -12.67
CA ARG A 208 3.34 11.52 -13.62
C ARG A 208 2.53 10.38 -14.26
N PRO A 209 2.40 10.34 -15.60
CA PRO A 209 1.83 9.17 -16.27
C PRO A 209 2.78 7.97 -16.14
N LEU A 210 2.24 6.80 -15.82
CA LEU A 210 2.99 5.54 -15.87
C LEU A 210 3.41 5.26 -17.32
N GLU A 211 4.63 4.76 -17.52
CA GLU A 211 5.21 4.51 -18.83
C GLU A 211 5.26 3.01 -19.15
N GLU A 212 5.25 2.65 -20.44
CA GLU A 212 5.43 1.27 -20.88
C GLU A 212 6.79 0.73 -20.38
N GLY A 213 6.77 -0.40 -19.68
CA GLY A 213 7.96 -1.03 -19.10
C GLY A 213 8.23 -0.63 -17.64
N ASP A 214 7.49 0.33 -17.07
CA ASP A 214 7.55 0.63 -15.63
C ASP A 214 7.12 -0.60 -14.81
N ILE A 215 7.66 -0.70 -13.60
CA ILE A 215 7.04 -1.47 -12.51
C ILE A 215 6.47 -0.49 -11.49
N VAL A 216 5.33 -0.83 -10.89
CA VAL A 216 4.70 -0.01 -9.86
C VAL A 216 4.19 -0.89 -8.73
N ASN A 217 4.64 -0.60 -7.51
CA ASN A 217 4.03 -1.11 -6.29
C ASN A 217 2.88 -0.19 -5.86
N ILE A 218 1.75 -0.79 -5.46
CA ILE A 218 0.61 -0.09 -4.89
C ILE A 218 0.41 -0.63 -3.48
N ASP A 219 0.51 0.26 -2.49
CA ASP A 219 0.44 -0.07 -1.08
C ASP A 219 -0.85 0.43 -0.44
N VAL A 220 -1.72 -0.52 -0.10
CA VAL A 220 -3.09 -0.25 0.35
C VAL A 220 -3.22 -0.66 1.81
N SER A 221 -3.49 0.32 2.66
CA SER A 221 -3.95 0.05 4.02
C SER A 221 -5.29 0.74 4.29
N CYS A 222 -6.22 0.01 4.89
CA CYS A 222 -7.57 0.50 5.20
C CYS A 222 -7.86 0.36 6.69
N TYR A 223 -8.76 1.21 7.21
CA TYR A 223 -9.23 1.20 8.58
C TYR A 223 -10.74 0.99 8.65
N LEU A 224 -11.17 -0.01 9.42
CA LEU A 224 -12.57 -0.38 9.59
C LEU A 224 -12.81 -1.01 10.97
N ASP A 225 -13.94 -0.69 11.59
CA ASP A 225 -14.38 -1.27 12.88
C ASP A 225 -13.33 -1.19 14.01
N GLY A 226 -12.40 -0.22 13.94
CA GLY A 226 -11.33 -0.02 14.92
C GLY A 226 -9.99 -0.70 14.58
N PHE A 227 -9.84 -1.27 13.38
CA PHE A 227 -8.67 -2.04 12.98
C PHE A 227 -8.16 -1.66 11.59
N HIS A 228 -6.85 -1.72 11.42
CA HIS A 228 -6.15 -1.59 10.16
C HIS A 228 -5.92 -2.96 9.50
N GLY A 229 -5.90 -2.97 8.17
CA GLY A 229 -5.39 -4.08 7.36
C GLY A 229 -4.51 -3.53 6.24
N ASP A 230 -3.48 -4.29 5.87
CA ASP A 230 -2.36 -3.79 5.06
C ASP A 230 -1.79 -4.85 4.14
N LEU A 231 -1.53 -4.43 2.90
CA LEU A 231 -0.99 -5.25 1.83
C LEU A 231 -0.54 -4.39 0.64
N ASN A 232 0.47 -4.89 -0.06
CA ASN A 232 0.97 -4.27 -1.27
C ASN A 232 1.43 -5.32 -2.29
N GLU A 233 1.44 -4.94 -3.56
CA GLU A 233 1.96 -5.76 -4.65
C GLU A 233 2.59 -4.89 -5.74
N THR A 234 3.73 -5.36 -6.28
CA THR A 234 4.33 -4.80 -7.49
C THR A 234 3.74 -5.44 -8.75
N VAL A 235 3.25 -4.61 -9.68
CA VAL A 235 2.72 -5.04 -10.98
C VAL A 235 3.46 -4.37 -12.14
N PHE A 236 3.30 -4.93 -13.34
CA PHE A 236 3.91 -4.40 -14.56
C PHE A 236 3.00 -3.36 -15.24
N VAL A 237 3.59 -2.26 -15.70
CA VAL A 237 2.93 -1.28 -16.59
C VAL A 237 3.29 -1.62 -18.03
N GLY A 238 2.35 -2.23 -18.75
CA GLY A 238 2.67 -2.76 -20.09
C GLY A 238 3.62 -3.96 -20.02
N LYS A 239 4.22 -4.34 -21.15
CA LYS A 239 5.06 -5.53 -21.24
C LYS A 239 6.43 -5.28 -20.60
N PRO A 240 6.86 -6.06 -19.59
CA PRO A 240 8.12 -5.83 -18.89
C PRO A 240 9.34 -6.36 -19.67
N ASP A 241 10.51 -5.79 -19.35
CA ASP A 241 11.82 -6.36 -19.69
C ASP A 241 12.24 -7.47 -18.71
N GLU A 242 13.32 -8.18 -19.03
CA GLU A 242 13.80 -9.33 -18.25
C GLU A 242 14.23 -8.96 -16.82
N GLU A 243 14.83 -7.77 -16.62
CA GLU A 243 15.26 -7.32 -15.29
C GLU A 243 14.06 -6.99 -14.39
N SER A 244 13.01 -6.38 -14.95
CA SER A 244 11.73 -6.16 -14.27
C SER A 244 11.05 -7.46 -13.89
N VAL A 245 10.99 -8.44 -14.81
CA VAL A 245 10.44 -9.77 -14.50
C VAL A 245 11.21 -10.41 -13.35
N LYS A 246 12.55 -10.35 -13.41
CA LYS A 246 13.43 -10.89 -12.37
C LYS A 246 13.18 -10.25 -11.00
N ILE A 247 13.20 -8.92 -10.90
CA ILE A 247 13.11 -8.24 -9.59
C ILE A 247 11.74 -8.42 -8.95
N VAL A 248 10.65 -8.33 -9.73
CA VAL A 248 9.29 -8.51 -9.23
C VAL A 248 9.09 -9.94 -8.73
N HIS A 249 9.53 -10.94 -9.50
CA HIS A 249 9.44 -12.34 -9.06
C HIS A 249 10.33 -12.62 -7.83
N THR A 250 11.53 -12.04 -7.77
CA THR A 250 12.43 -12.19 -6.63
C THR A 250 11.83 -11.58 -5.36
N ALA A 251 11.20 -10.40 -5.44
CA ALA A 251 10.54 -9.77 -4.30
C ALA A 251 9.39 -10.64 -3.74
N TYR A 252 8.54 -11.18 -4.63
CA TYR A 252 7.51 -12.13 -4.23
C TYR A 252 8.09 -13.38 -3.55
N ALA A 253 9.10 -14.00 -4.16
CA ALA A 253 9.73 -15.20 -3.59
C ALA A 253 10.42 -14.92 -2.25
N CYS A 254 10.98 -13.72 -2.07
CA CYS A 254 11.54 -13.27 -0.79
C CYS A 254 10.45 -13.15 0.28
N MET A 255 9.31 -12.53 -0.02
CA MET A 255 8.17 -12.46 0.90
C MET A 255 7.72 -13.86 1.33
N MET A 256 7.57 -14.78 0.38
CA MET A 256 7.19 -16.17 0.67
C MET A 256 8.23 -16.92 1.51
N ALA A 257 9.52 -16.71 1.25
CA ALA A 257 10.59 -17.26 2.07
C ALA A 257 10.52 -16.74 3.52
N GLY A 258 10.22 -15.45 3.72
CA GLY A 258 9.96 -14.88 5.05
C GLY A 258 8.75 -15.52 5.73
N ILE A 259 7.64 -15.65 5.02
CA ILE A 259 6.40 -16.27 5.51
C ILE A 259 6.62 -17.72 5.96
N SER A 260 7.43 -18.51 5.24
CA SER A 260 7.70 -19.92 5.58
C SER A 260 8.38 -20.13 6.94
N VAL A 261 8.96 -19.07 7.53
CA VAL A 261 9.56 -19.11 8.86
C VAL A 261 8.51 -18.96 9.96
N VAL A 262 7.33 -18.44 9.65
CA VAL A 262 6.32 -18.06 10.65
C VAL A 262 5.62 -19.29 11.23
N LYS A 263 5.96 -19.59 12.48
CA LYS A 263 5.28 -20.59 13.33
C LYS A 263 5.53 -20.26 14.81
N PRO A 264 4.80 -20.87 15.75
CA PRO A 264 5.00 -20.65 17.18
C PRO A 264 6.44 -20.90 17.63
N ASP A 265 6.91 -20.06 18.55
CA ASP A 265 8.22 -20.12 19.20
C ASP A 265 9.45 -19.93 18.29
N GLU A 266 9.25 -19.53 17.03
CA GLU A 266 10.35 -19.04 16.19
C GLU A 266 10.72 -17.60 16.54
N LEU A 267 11.97 -17.22 16.28
CA LEU A 267 12.45 -15.86 16.50
C LEU A 267 12.13 -14.96 15.29
N TYR A 268 11.59 -13.77 15.53
CA TYR A 268 11.29 -12.79 14.47
C TYR A 268 12.49 -12.53 13.56
N ARG A 269 13.72 -12.47 14.12
CA ARG A 269 14.94 -12.23 13.35
C ARG A 269 15.21 -13.24 12.22
N TYR A 270 14.69 -14.46 12.32
CA TYR A 270 14.92 -15.50 11.30
C TYR A 270 14.13 -15.27 10.02
N ILE A 271 13.10 -14.44 10.04
CA ILE A 271 12.39 -13.98 8.83
C ILE A 271 13.38 -13.28 7.89
N GLY A 272 14.18 -12.34 8.42
CA GLY A 272 15.19 -11.63 7.61
C GLY A 272 16.33 -12.52 7.09
N ASN A 273 16.68 -13.59 7.83
CA ASN A 273 17.66 -14.57 7.34
C ASN A 273 17.15 -15.31 6.09
N ALA A 274 15.89 -15.75 6.10
CA ALA A 274 15.29 -16.46 4.98
C ALA A 274 15.11 -15.54 3.75
N ILE A 275 14.66 -14.31 3.98
CA ILE A 275 14.50 -13.28 2.93
C ILE A 275 15.83 -12.98 2.25
N GLU A 276 16.88 -12.60 3.01
CA GLU A 276 18.16 -12.21 2.40
C GLU A 276 18.85 -13.39 1.72
N ALA A 277 18.74 -14.60 2.28
CA ALA A 277 19.22 -15.81 1.61
C ALA A 277 18.54 -16.05 0.25
N ARG A 278 17.24 -15.75 0.13
CA ARG A 278 16.52 -15.86 -1.15
C ARG A 278 16.90 -14.75 -2.13
N ALA A 279 17.10 -13.51 -1.65
CA ALA A 279 17.52 -12.38 -2.47
C ALA A 279 18.94 -12.57 -3.05
N GLU A 280 19.87 -13.09 -2.25
CA GLU A 280 21.27 -13.32 -2.64
C GLU A 280 21.39 -14.32 -3.81
N LYS A 281 20.55 -15.36 -3.84
CA LYS A 281 20.48 -16.33 -4.96
C LYS A 281 20.14 -15.68 -6.29
N SER A 282 19.42 -14.56 -6.27
CA SER A 282 19.06 -13.79 -7.46
C SER A 282 19.97 -12.57 -7.69
N HIS A 283 21.08 -12.45 -6.93
CA HIS A 283 21.98 -11.29 -6.97
C HIS A 283 21.26 -9.95 -6.72
N CYS A 284 20.27 -9.97 -5.83
CA CYS A 284 19.54 -8.79 -5.37
C CYS A 284 19.95 -8.46 -3.92
N SER A 285 19.66 -7.24 -3.47
CA SER A 285 19.90 -6.82 -2.10
C SER A 285 18.60 -6.48 -1.36
N VAL A 286 18.63 -6.48 -0.04
CA VAL A 286 17.47 -6.23 0.82
C VAL A 286 17.61 -4.88 1.51
N VAL A 287 16.60 -4.02 1.38
CA VAL A 287 16.53 -2.72 2.06
C VAL A 287 16.57 -2.91 3.59
N ARG A 288 17.27 -2.00 4.29
CA ARG A 288 17.49 -2.10 5.75
C ARG A 288 16.81 -1.03 6.59
N SER A 289 16.39 0.06 5.97
CA SER A 289 15.80 1.22 6.65
C SER A 289 14.31 1.05 6.99
N TYR A 290 13.64 0.10 6.34
CA TYR A 290 12.21 -0.18 6.46
C TYR A 290 11.99 -1.67 6.79
N THR A 291 10.95 -1.96 7.56
CA THR A 291 10.68 -3.28 8.15
C THR A 291 9.20 -3.57 8.14
N GLY A 292 8.82 -4.84 8.18
CA GLY A 292 7.45 -5.20 8.58
C GLY A 292 7.13 -4.75 10.00
N HIS A 293 5.85 -4.76 10.34
CA HIS A 293 5.37 -4.22 11.61
C HIS A 293 4.18 -5.03 12.15
N GLY A 294 3.96 -4.93 13.46
CA GLY A 294 2.68 -5.30 14.05
C GLY A 294 1.57 -4.39 13.52
N ILE A 295 0.39 -4.98 13.34
CA ILE A 295 -0.78 -4.28 12.82
C ILE A 295 -2.06 -4.77 13.48
N GLY A 296 -3.05 -3.89 13.61
CA GLY A 296 -4.38 -4.21 14.09
C GLY A 296 -5.07 -2.96 14.58
N LYS A 297 -5.18 -2.75 15.90
CA LYS A 297 -5.75 -1.50 16.45
C LYS A 297 -4.92 -0.26 16.11
N LEU A 298 -3.62 -0.45 15.97
CA LEU A 298 -2.66 0.56 15.52
C LEU A 298 -2.27 0.25 14.08
N PHE A 299 -1.89 1.28 13.33
CA PHE A 299 -1.41 1.09 11.96
C PHE A 299 -0.02 0.46 12.02
N HIS A 300 0.91 1.06 12.78
CA HIS A 300 2.24 0.52 13.01
C HIS A 300 2.50 0.29 14.51
N THR A 301 2.84 -0.94 14.88
CA THR A 301 3.21 -1.30 16.26
C THR A 301 4.21 -2.45 16.30
N MET A 302 4.57 -2.93 17.49
CA MET A 302 5.44 -4.09 17.64
C MET A 302 4.75 -5.38 17.16
N PRO A 303 5.48 -6.32 16.55
CA PRO A 303 6.93 -6.38 16.40
C PRO A 303 7.45 -5.52 15.24
N ASN A 304 8.71 -5.07 15.30
CA ASN A 304 9.44 -4.68 14.09
C ASN A 304 10.05 -5.93 13.45
N VAL A 305 9.76 -6.18 12.17
CA VAL A 305 10.16 -7.39 11.44
C VAL A 305 11.20 -7.03 10.38
N CYS A 306 12.49 -7.09 10.74
CA CYS A 306 13.56 -6.79 9.79
C CYS A 306 13.65 -7.85 8.67
N HIS A 307 13.85 -7.38 7.44
CA HIS A 307 13.93 -8.23 6.25
C HIS A 307 15.36 -8.70 5.90
N TYR A 308 16.38 -8.15 6.54
CA TYR A 308 17.79 -8.48 6.30
C TYR A 308 18.35 -9.44 7.36
N LYS A 309 19.36 -10.22 7.02
CA LYS A 309 20.02 -11.20 7.90
C LYS A 309 20.84 -10.55 9.01
N ASP A 310 21.13 -11.31 10.06
CA ASP A 310 21.91 -10.85 11.23
C ASP A 310 21.34 -9.60 11.92
N ASN A 311 20.04 -9.36 11.74
CA ASN A 311 19.31 -8.31 12.41
C ASN A 311 19.13 -8.61 13.91
N LYS A 312 18.73 -7.59 14.66
CA LYS A 312 18.55 -7.65 16.12
C LYS A 312 17.08 -7.66 16.54
N SER A 313 16.15 -8.05 15.65
CA SER A 313 14.71 -8.08 15.97
C SER A 313 14.47 -8.96 17.20
N PRO A 314 13.91 -8.42 18.29
CA PRO A 314 13.70 -9.17 19.51
C PRO A 314 12.40 -10.00 19.43
N GLY A 315 12.28 -10.97 20.33
CA GLY A 315 11.01 -11.65 20.59
C GLY A 315 10.78 -12.94 19.80
N LEU A 316 9.83 -13.72 20.33
CA LEU A 316 9.34 -14.96 19.76
C LEU A 316 7.97 -14.72 19.14
N ILE A 317 7.71 -15.37 18.02
CA ILE A 317 6.40 -15.42 17.37
C ILE A 317 5.48 -16.31 18.23
N LYS A 318 4.27 -15.85 18.53
CA LYS A 318 3.28 -16.63 19.29
C LYS A 318 1.95 -16.68 18.54
N PRO A 319 1.14 -17.74 18.75
CA PRO A 319 -0.23 -17.77 18.25
C PRO A 319 -1.00 -16.50 18.65
N GLY A 320 -1.65 -15.87 17.67
CA GLY A 320 -2.37 -14.62 17.86
C GLY A 320 -1.57 -13.35 17.60
N HIS A 321 -0.26 -13.44 17.33
CA HIS A 321 0.49 -12.29 16.81
C HIS A 321 0.03 -11.98 15.38
N VAL A 322 -0.33 -10.73 15.12
CA VAL A 322 -0.72 -10.21 13.80
C VAL A 322 0.32 -9.17 13.37
N PHE A 323 0.93 -9.37 12.21
CA PHE A 323 2.02 -8.52 11.70
C PHE A 323 2.16 -8.66 10.18
N THR A 324 2.97 -7.78 9.58
CA THR A 324 3.29 -7.74 8.16
C THR A 324 4.68 -8.34 7.89
N ILE A 325 4.85 -8.92 6.71
CA ILE A 325 6.16 -9.19 6.10
C ILE A 325 6.11 -8.53 4.73
N GLU A 326 7.00 -7.56 4.50
CA GLU A 326 6.91 -6.61 3.38
C GLU A 326 8.29 -6.31 2.73
N PRO A 327 9.08 -7.34 2.34
CA PRO A 327 10.45 -7.11 1.90
C PRO A 327 10.54 -6.26 0.64
N MET A 328 11.30 -5.17 0.72
CA MET A 328 11.73 -4.36 -0.42
C MET A 328 13.07 -4.88 -0.93
N ILE A 329 13.10 -5.32 -2.18
CA ILE A 329 14.25 -5.98 -2.81
C ILE A 329 14.76 -5.12 -3.97
N ASN A 330 16.06 -4.81 -3.96
CA ASN A 330 16.69 -3.96 -4.96
C ASN A 330 17.51 -4.79 -5.95
N LEU A 331 17.51 -4.42 -7.23
CA LEU A 331 18.49 -4.93 -8.21
C LEU A 331 19.93 -4.49 -7.89
N GLY A 332 20.06 -3.39 -7.16
CA GLY A 332 21.31 -2.71 -6.85
C GLY A 332 21.75 -2.87 -5.41
N THR A 333 22.27 -1.78 -4.85
CA THR A 333 22.65 -1.68 -3.44
C THR A 333 21.43 -1.62 -2.51
N TRP A 334 21.60 -1.99 -1.25
CA TRP A 334 20.53 -1.97 -0.23
C TRP A 334 20.19 -0.55 0.26
N GLN A 335 21.04 0.42 -0.06
CA GLN A 335 20.98 1.76 0.50
C GLN A 335 19.86 2.56 -0.16
N ASP A 336 19.21 3.37 0.66
CA ASP A 336 18.14 4.28 0.26
C ASP A 336 18.53 5.75 0.44
N VAL A 337 17.77 6.62 -0.23
CA VAL A 337 17.75 8.06 0.00
C VAL A 337 16.31 8.54 0.02
N THR A 338 15.98 9.43 0.96
CA THR A 338 14.64 10.05 1.03
C THR A 338 14.62 11.34 0.22
N TRP A 339 13.59 11.51 -0.59
CA TRP A 339 13.37 12.75 -1.34
C TRP A 339 12.99 13.92 -0.41
N PRO A 340 13.14 15.18 -0.86
CA PRO A 340 12.77 16.36 -0.09
C PRO A 340 11.28 16.46 0.32
N ASP A 341 10.40 15.68 -0.32
CA ASP A 341 9.00 15.52 0.13
C ASP A 341 8.86 14.81 1.50
N LYS A 342 9.98 14.26 2.03
CA LYS A 342 10.12 13.58 3.32
C LYS A 342 9.50 12.18 3.40
N TRP A 343 8.99 11.65 2.30
CA TRP A 343 8.30 10.36 2.24
C TRP A 343 8.94 9.43 1.21
N THR A 344 9.03 9.87 -0.03
CA THR A 344 9.44 9.05 -1.16
C THR A 344 10.87 8.53 -0.93
N SER A 345 11.01 7.22 -0.79
CA SER A 345 12.29 6.56 -0.59
C SER A 345 12.75 5.93 -1.89
N ALA A 346 13.97 6.24 -2.33
CA ALA A 346 14.52 5.72 -3.58
C ALA A 346 15.82 4.95 -3.35
N THR A 347 16.13 4.00 -4.23
CA THR A 347 17.43 3.32 -4.21
C THR A 347 18.56 4.33 -4.43
N ARG A 348 19.67 4.16 -3.70
CA ARG A 348 20.80 5.09 -3.76
C ARG A 348 21.53 5.08 -5.10
N ASP A 349 21.44 3.99 -5.86
CA ASP A 349 22.08 3.81 -7.16
C ASP A 349 21.11 3.95 -8.36
N GLY A 350 19.85 4.28 -8.10
CA GLY A 350 18.83 4.51 -9.13
C GLY A 350 18.35 3.25 -9.85
N LYS A 351 18.71 2.06 -9.37
CA LYS A 351 18.22 0.80 -9.92
C LYS A 351 16.82 0.48 -9.41
N ARG A 352 16.07 -0.30 -10.20
CA ARG A 352 14.72 -0.74 -9.82
C ARG A 352 14.70 -1.56 -8.53
N THR A 353 13.57 -1.45 -7.84
CA THR A 353 13.22 -2.16 -6.61
C THR A 353 11.77 -2.64 -6.70
N ALA A 354 11.44 -3.70 -5.96
CA ALA A 354 10.09 -4.25 -5.89
C ALA A 354 9.77 -4.71 -4.47
N GLN A 355 8.49 -4.67 -4.14
CA GLN A 355 7.94 -5.03 -2.83
C GLN A 355 6.64 -5.83 -3.00
N PHE A 356 6.44 -6.76 -2.06
CA PHE A 356 5.18 -7.45 -1.84
C PHE A 356 4.95 -7.53 -0.34
N GLU A 357 3.69 -7.51 0.08
CA GLU A 357 3.33 -7.57 1.47
C GLU A 357 2.07 -8.39 1.74
N HIS A 358 2.11 -9.11 2.85
CA HIS A 358 0.93 -9.64 3.50
C HIS A 358 0.87 -9.26 4.98
N THR A 359 -0.30 -8.77 5.42
CA THR A 359 -0.75 -8.99 6.80
C THR A 359 -1.09 -10.47 7.03
N MET A 360 -0.57 -11.03 8.13
CA MET A 360 -0.80 -12.42 8.53
C MET A 360 -1.03 -12.57 10.03
N VAL A 361 -1.48 -13.74 10.45
CA VAL A 361 -1.58 -14.13 11.86
C VAL A 361 -0.86 -15.46 12.10
N CYS A 362 -0.06 -15.54 13.17
CA CYS A 362 0.49 -16.81 13.62
C CYS A 362 -0.61 -17.64 14.28
N THR A 363 -0.78 -18.89 13.85
CA THR A 363 -1.72 -19.88 14.40
C THR A 363 -0.94 -20.92 15.23
N PRO A 364 -1.62 -21.78 16.02
CA PRO A 364 -0.94 -22.90 16.68
C PRO A 364 -0.24 -23.85 15.72
N GLU A 365 -0.71 -23.95 14.47
CA GLU A 365 -0.18 -24.86 13.44
C GLU A 365 0.83 -24.20 12.49
N GLY A 366 0.94 -22.86 12.48
CA GLY A 366 1.80 -22.13 11.56
C GLY A 366 1.34 -20.70 11.34
N VAL A 367 0.92 -20.39 10.11
CA VAL A 367 0.55 -19.04 9.67
C VAL A 367 -0.72 -19.06 8.81
N GLU A 368 -1.58 -18.07 8.99
CA GLU A 368 -2.72 -17.79 8.11
C GLU A 368 -2.55 -16.40 7.48
N LEU A 369 -2.55 -16.34 6.15
CA LEU A 369 -2.52 -15.08 5.39
C LEU A 369 -3.91 -14.43 5.42
N LEU A 370 -3.98 -13.15 5.79
CA LEU A 370 -5.26 -12.43 5.90
C LEU A 370 -5.58 -11.62 4.62
N THR A 371 -4.60 -11.50 3.73
CA THR A 371 -4.61 -10.62 2.55
C THR A 371 -4.26 -11.36 1.25
N ASP A 372 -4.42 -12.69 1.24
CA ASP A 372 -4.12 -13.51 0.07
C ASP A 372 -4.97 -13.09 -1.15
N TRP A 373 -4.47 -13.37 -2.35
CA TRP A 373 -5.25 -13.23 -3.57
C TRP A 373 -6.40 -14.22 -3.57
N LYS A 374 -7.54 -13.86 -4.17
CA LYS A 374 -8.75 -14.69 -4.17
C LYS A 374 -8.53 -16.11 -4.72
N ASP A 375 -7.63 -16.26 -5.68
CA ASP A 375 -7.23 -17.53 -6.29
C ASP A 375 -5.81 -17.98 -5.89
N GLY A 376 -5.18 -17.30 -4.93
CA GLY A 376 -3.80 -17.55 -4.50
C GLY A 376 -2.74 -17.21 -5.55
N ILE A 377 -3.09 -16.49 -6.63
CA ILE A 377 -2.16 -16.16 -7.70
C ILE A 377 -1.92 -14.64 -7.74
N PRO A 378 -0.67 -14.18 -7.57
CA PRO A 378 -0.31 -12.78 -7.70
C PRO A 378 -0.69 -12.16 -9.04
N PHE A 379 -1.05 -10.89 -9.04
CA PHE A 379 -1.45 -10.15 -10.23
C PHE A 379 -0.33 -10.14 -11.28
N TYR A 380 0.92 -9.96 -10.89
CA TYR A 380 2.05 -9.97 -11.84
C TYR A 380 2.17 -11.31 -12.59
N GLN A 381 1.90 -12.45 -11.93
CA GLN A 381 1.96 -13.77 -12.57
C GLN A 381 0.82 -13.93 -13.59
N LYS A 382 -0.38 -13.38 -13.30
CA LYS A 382 -1.49 -13.33 -14.26
C LYS A 382 -1.13 -12.50 -15.48
N GLN A 383 -0.42 -11.38 -15.29
CA GLN A 383 0.09 -10.56 -16.39
C GLN A 383 1.09 -11.33 -17.26
N LEU A 384 2.09 -11.99 -16.66
CA LEU A 384 3.08 -12.81 -17.39
C LEU A 384 2.41 -13.94 -18.19
N LYS A 385 1.48 -14.67 -17.57
CA LYS A 385 0.70 -15.72 -18.22
C LYS A 385 -0.06 -15.18 -19.45
N ARG A 386 -0.70 -14.02 -19.32
CA ARG A 386 -1.44 -13.35 -20.41
C ARG A 386 -0.50 -12.97 -21.57
N TRP A 387 0.74 -12.57 -21.29
CA TRP A 387 1.71 -12.20 -22.32
C TRP A 387 2.58 -13.37 -22.83
N GLY A 388 2.37 -14.59 -22.32
CA GLY A 388 3.20 -15.74 -22.67
C GLY A 388 4.66 -15.60 -22.23
N ILE A 389 4.92 -14.80 -21.20
CA ILE A 389 6.26 -14.65 -20.62
C ILE A 389 6.40 -15.69 -19.50
N PRO A 390 7.45 -16.54 -19.52
CA PRO A 390 7.66 -17.52 -18.47
C PRO A 390 7.97 -16.84 -17.13
N ILE A 391 7.45 -17.40 -16.05
CA ILE A 391 7.90 -17.05 -14.70
C ILE A 391 9.32 -17.64 -14.56
N PRO A 392 10.31 -16.87 -14.06
CA PRO A 392 11.65 -17.40 -13.80
C PRO A 392 11.57 -18.70 -12.99
N ALA A 393 12.28 -19.73 -13.43
CA ALA A 393 12.25 -21.02 -12.73
C ALA A 393 12.82 -20.86 -11.31
N GLU A 394 12.06 -21.27 -10.32
CA GLU A 394 12.58 -21.50 -8.97
C GLU A 394 13.39 -22.80 -8.98
N ASP A 395 14.45 -22.87 -8.18
CA ASP A 395 15.11 -24.15 -7.94
C ASP A 395 14.07 -25.10 -7.30
N PRO A 396 13.75 -26.26 -7.91
CA PRO A 396 12.72 -27.18 -7.41
C PRO A 396 12.93 -27.66 -5.97
N SER A 397 14.13 -27.48 -5.40
CA SER A 397 14.40 -27.73 -3.99
C SER A 397 13.76 -26.72 -3.03
N GLU A 398 13.17 -25.63 -3.54
CA GLU A 398 12.69 -24.46 -2.78
C GLU A 398 11.17 -24.42 -2.56
N ILE A 399 10.38 -25.27 -3.24
CA ILE A 399 8.90 -25.30 -3.18
C ILE A 399 8.40 -26.38 -2.19
N LYS A 400 9.05 -26.49 -1.03
CA LYS A 400 8.50 -27.30 0.08
C LYS A 400 8.06 -26.36 1.19
N ILE A 401 6.78 -26.01 1.16
CA ILE A 401 6.03 -25.45 2.29
C ILE A 401 5.34 -26.61 3.00
#